data_AF-A0A9X9A1V6-F1
#
_entry.id   AF-A0A9X9A1V6-F1
#
_cell.length_a   1.000
_cell.length_b   1.000
_cell.length_c   1.000
_cell.angle_alpha   90.00
_cell.angle_beta   90.00
_cell.angle_gamma   90.00
#
_symmetry.space_group_name_H-M   'P 1'
#
loop_
_entity.id
_entity.type
_entity.pdbx_description
1 polymer ?
#
loop_
_entity_poly.entity_id
_entity_poly.type
_entity_poly.pdbx_seq_one_letter_code
_entity_poly.pdbx_strand_id
1 'polypeptide(L)'
;LQALKKMTIQFDQGISLCPLSLNIQRQFQLLTPSHIKSLVYTSSKDKIAAIAPLIIQEARNGNDDAHEIMMQAGKELARITVSVYNKLNFKHSTPIAVSGSILRLVPEIFAVFKKCCEDSMKEITFVSQAEMAVKGTYYLMRDIYF
;
A
#
# COMPACT_ATOMS: atom_id res chain seq x y z
N LEU A 1 -6.62 4.66 2.44
CA LEU A 1 -7.22 5.64 3.39
C LEU A 1 -7.02 7.10 2.98
N GLN A 2 -5.88 7.51 2.41
CA GLN A 2 -5.65 8.92 2.03
C GLN A 2 -6.75 9.51 1.12
N ALA A 3 -7.22 8.74 0.13
CA ALA A 3 -8.31 9.18 -0.73
C ALA A 3 -9.64 9.42 0.03
N LEU A 4 -9.99 8.54 0.97
CA LEU A 4 -11.17 8.73 1.84
C LEU A 4 -11.00 9.96 2.75
N LYS A 5 -9.80 10.18 3.30
CA LYS A 5 -9.50 11.37 4.10
C LYS A 5 -9.70 12.64 3.28
N LYS A 6 -9.22 12.67 2.04
CA LYS A 6 -9.45 13.79 1.11
C LYS A 6 -10.94 14.03 0.89
N MET A 7 -11.70 12.97 0.61
CA MET A 7 -13.15 13.05 0.44
C MET A 7 -13.86 13.59 1.69
N THR A 8 -13.46 13.16 2.91
CA THR A 8 -13.98 13.70 4.18
C THR A 8 -13.72 15.19 4.31
N ILE A 9 -12.51 15.66 4.02
CA ILE A 9 -12.17 17.09 4.05
C ILE A 9 -13.06 17.89 3.09
N GLN A 10 -13.32 17.36 1.89
CA GLN A 10 -14.19 18.04 0.91
C GLN A 10 -15.63 18.17 1.42
N PHE A 11 -16.15 17.13 2.08
CA PHE A 11 -17.46 17.21 2.72
C PHE A 11 -17.49 18.19 3.88
N ASP A 12 -16.51 18.14 4.78
CA ASP A 12 -16.46 18.99 5.98
C ASP A 12 -16.35 20.48 5.60
N GLN A 13 -15.69 20.79 4.48
CA GLN A 13 -15.55 22.15 3.96
C GLN A 13 -16.71 22.59 3.05
N GLY A 14 -17.65 21.70 2.72
CA GLY A 14 -18.73 21.99 1.80
C GLY A 14 -18.28 22.31 0.35
N ILE A 15 -17.09 21.85 -0.04
CA ILE A 15 -16.54 22.08 -1.38
C ILE A 15 -16.91 20.95 -2.34
N SER A 16 -16.88 21.23 -3.64
CA SER A 16 -17.14 20.23 -4.66
C SER A 16 -16.12 19.08 -4.61
N LEU A 17 -16.61 17.87 -4.85
CA LEU A 17 -15.77 16.68 -4.93
C LEU A 17 -14.85 16.76 -6.15
N CYS A 18 -13.58 16.37 -5.96
CA CYS A 18 -12.61 16.30 -7.04
C CYS A 18 -12.88 15.05 -7.90
N PRO A 19 -12.31 14.93 -9.11
CA PRO A 19 -12.51 13.78 -9.98
C PRO A 19 -12.27 12.43 -9.29
N LEU A 20 -11.21 12.32 -8.48
CA LEU A 20 -10.91 11.12 -7.70
C LEU A 20 -12.04 10.79 -6.71
N SER A 21 -12.46 11.77 -5.92
CA SER A 21 -13.53 11.60 -4.91
C SER A 21 -14.88 11.27 -5.55
N LEU A 22 -15.19 11.84 -6.73
CA LEU A 22 -16.40 11.51 -7.47
C LEU A 22 -16.39 10.05 -7.94
N ASN A 23 -15.27 9.55 -8.45
CA ASN A 23 -15.15 8.16 -8.88
C ASN A 23 -15.26 7.19 -7.70
N ILE A 24 -14.63 7.52 -6.55
CA ILE A 24 -14.79 6.77 -5.30
C ILE A 24 -16.25 6.78 -4.83
N GLN A 25 -16.91 7.95 -4.86
CA GLN A 25 -18.31 8.09 -4.49
C GLN A 25 -19.20 7.16 -5.31
N ARG A 26 -19.03 7.13 -6.64
CA ARG A 26 -19.83 6.30 -7.54
C ARG A 26 -19.61 4.81 -7.29
N GLN A 27 -18.35 4.38 -7.16
CA GLN A 27 -18.04 2.96 -7.04
C GLN A 27 -18.38 2.38 -5.66
N PHE A 28 -18.24 3.18 -4.58
CA PHE A 28 -18.43 2.73 -3.20
C PHE A 28 -19.72 3.29 -2.56
N GLN A 29 -20.54 4.02 -3.32
CA GLN A 29 -21.81 4.62 -2.89
C GLN A 29 -21.68 5.55 -1.66
N LEU A 30 -20.58 6.31 -1.57
CA LEU A 30 -20.25 7.16 -0.42
C LEU A 30 -20.87 8.55 -0.51
N LEU A 31 -22.20 8.62 -0.49
CA LEU A 31 -22.95 9.87 -0.69
C LEU A 31 -22.82 10.91 0.44
N THR A 32 -22.47 10.48 1.66
CA THR A 32 -22.44 11.34 2.85
C THR A 32 -21.23 11.03 3.72
N PRO A 33 -20.83 11.95 4.63
CA PRO A 33 -19.77 11.68 5.61
C PRO A 33 -20.05 10.45 6.49
N SER A 34 -21.32 10.16 6.79
CA SER A 34 -21.70 8.99 7.58
C SER A 34 -21.42 7.68 6.84
N HIS A 35 -21.56 7.65 5.50
CA HIS A 35 -21.17 6.49 4.71
C HIS A 35 -19.67 6.22 4.78
N ILE A 36 -18.83 7.27 4.74
CA ILE A 36 -17.37 7.11 4.90
C ILE A 36 -17.06 6.53 6.29
N LYS A 37 -17.66 7.06 7.35
CA LYS A 37 -17.47 6.54 8.72
C LYS A 37 -17.88 5.08 8.81
N SER A 38 -19.04 4.72 8.26
CA SER A 38 -19.50 3.33 8.23
C SER A 38 -18.49 2.43 7.52
N LEU A 39 -18.05 2.82 6.31
CA LEU A 39 -17.05 2.05 5.57
C LEU A 39 -15.76 1.84 6.37
N VAL A 40 -15.25 2.88 7.05
CA VAL A 40 -13.98 2.78 7.79
C VAL A 40 -14.09 1.97 9.09
N TYR A 41 -15.19 2.12 9.83
CA TYR A 41 -15.31 1.55 11.18
C TYR A 41 -16.06 0.23 11.24
N THR A 42 -16.98 -0.03 10.31
CA THR A 42 -17.87 -1.20 10.38
C THR A 42 -17.57 -2.25 9.31
N SER A 43 -16.90 -1.87 8.22
CA SER A 43 -16.59 -2.82 7.16
C SER A 43 -15.35 -3.64 7.45
N SER A 44 -15.30 -4.81 6.82
CA SER A 44 -14.13 -5.68 6.86
C SER A 44 -12.93 -5.04 6.15
N LYS A 45 -11.71 -5.46 6.55
CA LYS A 45 -10.46 -4.87 6.02
C LYS A 45 -10.32 -5.03 4.51
N ASP A 46 -10.83 -6.13 3.94
CA ASP A 46 -10.87 -6.41 2.50
C ASP A 46 -11.75 -5.40 1.75
N LYS A 47 -12.91 -5.02 2.28
CA LYS A 47 -13.77 -3.99 1.69
C LYS A 47 -13.10 -2.63 1.63
N ILE A 48 -12.38 -2.25 2.69
CA ILE A 48 -11.62 -1.00 2.70
C ILE A 48 -10.44 -1.09 1.72
N ALA A 49 -9.75 -2.24 1.66
CA ALA A 49 -8.63 -2.46 0.77
C ALA A 49 -9.04 -2.46 -0.72
N ALA A 50 -10.30 -2.76 -1.03
CA ALA A 50 -10.84 -2.72 -2.39
C ALA A 50 -10.81 -1.32 -3.03
N ILE A 51 -10.57 -0.25 -2.25
CA ILE A 51 -10.31 1.09 -2.79
C ILE A 51 -8.96 1.14 -3.53
N ALA A 52 -7.96 0.36 -3.12
CA ALA A 52 -6.61 0.46 -3.68
C ALA A 52 -6.56 0.19 -5.21
N PRO A 53 -7.20 -0.85 -5.76
CA PRO A 53 -7.32 -1.04 -7.20
C PRO A 53 -7.87 0.18 -7.96
N LEU A 54 -8.90 0.85 -7.42
CA LEU A 54 -9.45 2.06 -8.03
C LEU A 54 -8.41 3.19 -8.07
N ILE A 55 -7.68 3.42 -6.97
CA ILE A 55 -6.64 4.46 -6.94
C ILE A 55 -5.56 4.17 -7.98
N ILE A 56 -5.14 2.90 -8.11
CA ILE A 56 -4.14 2.50 -9.10
C ILE A 56 -4.64 2.76 -10.52
N GLN A 57 -5.90 2.43 -10.80
CA GLN A 57 -6.51 2.68 -12.10
C GLN A 57 -6.61 4.17 -12.40
N GLU A 58 -7.08 4.98 -11.46
CA GLU A 58 -7.20 6.44 -11.62
C GLU A 58 -5.85 7.09 -11.88
N ALA A 59 -4.81 6.70 -11.15
CA ALA A 59 -3.46 7.21 -11.37
C ALA A 59 -2.93 6.89 -12.77
N ARG A 60 -3.17 5.65 -13.25
CA ARG A 60 -2.81 5.23 -14.62
C ARG A 60 -3.60 5.98 -15.68
N ASN A 61 -4.80 6.45 -15.35
CA ASN A 61 -5.63 7.29 -16.21
C ASN A 61 -5.24 8.79 -16.16
N GLY A 62 -4.15 9.15 -15.49
CA GLY A 62 -3.66 10.53 -15.42
C GLY A 62 -4.28 11.37 -14.30
N ASN A 63 -4.88 10.76 -13.29
CA ASN A 63 -5.37 11.48 -12.11
C ASN A 63 -4.21 11.79 -11.15
N ASP A 64 -3.81 13.06 -11.07
CA ASP A 64 -2.67 13.52 -10.27
C ASP A 64 -2.83 13.22 -8.77
N ASP A 65 -4.04 13.37 -8.22
CA ASP A 65 -4.31 13.06 -6.80
C ASP A 65 -4.08 11.58 -6.51
N ALA A 66 -4.53 10.71 -7.42
CA ALA A 66 -4.35 9.28 -7.28
C ALA A 66 -2.88 8.88 -7.46
N HIS A 67 -2.18 9.53 -8.40
CA HIS A 67 -0.75 9.35 -8.62
C HIS A 67 0.05 9.72 -7.37
N GLU A 68 -0.23 10.89 -6.75
CA GLU A 68 0.42 11.31 -5.52
C GLU A 68 0.21 10.29 -4.40
N ILE A 69 -1.00 9.78 -4.22
CA ILE A 69 -1.29 8.73 -3.22
C ILE A 69 -0.45 7.48 -3.47
N MET A 70 -0.29 7.03 -4.72
CA MET A 70 0.57 5.89 -5.05
C MET A 70 2.05 6.16 -4.73
N MET A 71 2.56 7.34 -5.09
CA MET A 71 3.96 7.70 -4.83
C MET A 71 4.23 7.78 -3.32
N GLN A 72 3.32 8.38 -2.55
CA GLN A 72 3.43 8.43 -1.10
C GLN A 72 3.35 7.03 -0.47
N ALA A 73 2.53 6.12 -1.00
CA ALA A 73 2.48 4.75 -0.53
C ALA A 73 3.83 4.03 -0.70
N GLY A 74 4.50 4.20 -1.85
CA GLY A 74 5.84 3.65 -2.07
C GLY A 74 6.88 4.22 -1.10
N LYS A 75 6.86 5.54 -0.89
CA LYS A 75 7.76 6.24 0.05
C LYS A 75 7.56 5.78 1.50
N GLU A 76 6.31 5.66 1.96
CA GLU A 76 6.01 5.21 3.33
C GLU A 76 6.44 3.76 3.56
N LEU A 77 6.23 2.88 2.58
CA LEU A 77 6.73 1.51 2.66
C LEU A 77 8.25 1.49 2.79
N ALA A 78 8.96 2.29 1.99
CA ALA A 78 10.42 2.38 2.05
C ALA A 78 10.90 2.94 3.39
N ARG A 79 10.25 3.99 3.89
CA ARG A 79 10.55 4.61 5.19
C ARG A 79 10.48 3.58 6.32
N ILE A 80 9.41 2.77 6.34
CA ILE A 80 9.24 1.71 7.35
C ILE A 80 10.34 0.66 7.21
N THR A 81 10.59 0.18 5.99
CA THR A 81 11.62 -0.83 5.71
C THR A 81 13.01 -0.37 6.12
N VAL A 82 13.44 0.82 5.70
CA VAL A 82 14.73 1.43 6.07
C VAL A 82 14.84 1.58 7.59
N SER A 83 13.79 2.05 8.25
CA SER A 83 13.79 2.23 9.71
C SER A 83 14.04 0.90 10.44
N VAL A 84 13.39 -0.17 10.01
CA VAL A 84 13.57 -1.51 10.59
C VAL A 84 14.94 -2.08 10.26
N TYR A 85 15.38 -1.96 9.01
CA TYR A 85 16.67 -2.46 8.55
C TYR A 85 17.82 -1.85 9.37
N ASN A 86 17.81 -0.53 9.52
CA ASN A 86 18.82 0.20 10.30
C ASN A 86 18.76 -0.16 11.79
N LYS A 87 17.55 -0.34 12.34
CA LYS A 87 17.37 -0.74 13.75
C LYS A 87 17.95 -2.14 14.04
N LEU A 88 17.83 -3.07 13.10
CA LEU A 88 18.30 -4.45 13.28
C LEU A 88 19.83 -4.57 13.16
N ASN A 89 20.51 -3.59 12.56
CA ASN A 89 21.96 -3.50 12.45
C ASN A 89 22.61 -4.83 12.00
N PHE A 90 22.16 -5.33 10.85
CA PHE A 90 22.61 -6.61 10.32
C PHE A 90 24.13 -6.65 10.13
N LYS A 91 24.77 -7.73 10.59
CA LYS A 91 26.23 -7.94 10.47
C LYS A 91 26.68 -8.31 9.06
N HIS A 92 25.75 -8.73 8.21
CA HIS A 92 25.98 -9.20 6.85
C HIS A 92 24.98 -8.55 5.91
N SER A 93 25.32 -8.46 4.61
CA SER A 93 24.38 -8.02 3.58
C SER A 93 23.13 -8.89 3.64
N THR A 94 22.00 -8.26 3.97
CA THR A 94 20.73 -8.96 4.19
C THR A 94 19.75 -8.55 3.10
N PRO A 95 19.29 -9.49 2.26
CA PRO A 95 18.35 -9.17 1.20
C PRO A 95 16.98 -8.80 1.76
N ILE A 96 16.27 -7.93 1.05
CA ILE A 96 14.90 -7.53 1.37
C ILE A 96 13.95 -8.39 0.54
N ALA A 97 13.21 -9.26 1.21
CA ALA A 97 12.17 -10.06 0.57
C ALA A 97 10.93 -9.21 0.28
N VAL A 98 10.48 -9.22 -0.98
CA VAL A 98 9.31 -8.49 -1.44
C VAL A 98 8.13 -9.45 -1.58
N SER A 99 7.06 -9.17 -0.86
CA SER A 99 5.83 -9.97 -0.85
C SER A 99 4.58 -9.08 -0.87
N GLY A 100 3.41 -9.70 -1.00
CA GLY A 100 2.13 -9.01 -1.11
C GLY A 100 1.77 -8.60 -2.55
N SER A 101 0.50 -8.27 -2.80
CA SER A 101 0.02 -7.93 -4.14
C SER A 101 0.52 -6.57 -4.61
N ILE A 102 0.55 -5.56 -3.74
CA ILE A 102 0.96 -4.20 -4.13
C ILE A 102 2.41 -4.16 -4.64
N LEU A 103 3.38 -4.61 -3.85
CA LEU A 103 4.79 -4.54 -4.25
C LEU A 103 5.15 -5.52 -5.38
N ARG A 104 4.35 -6.57 -5.62
CA ARG A 104 4.58 -7.52 -6.71
C ARG A 104 3.87 -7.16 -8.03
N LEU A 105 2.69 -6.55 -7.95
CA LEU A 105 1.81 -6.36 -9.12
C LEU A 105 1.65 -4.88 -9.52
N VAL A 106 2.17 -3.95 -8.73
CA VAL A 106 2.10 -2.50 -9.00
C VAL A 106 3.52 -1.96 -9.15
N PRO A 107 4.13 -2.08 -10.35
CA PRO A 107 5.53 -1.73 -10.58
C PRO A 107 5.86 -0.26 -10.27
N GLU A 108 4.89 0.64 -10.42
CA GLU A 108 5.06 2.08 -10.15
C GLU A 108 5.32 2.33 -8.66
N ILE A 109 4.58 1.64 -7.78
CA ILE A 109 4.79 1.71 -6.33
C ILE A 109 6.10 1.03 -5.95
N PHE A 110 6.39 -0.13 -6.54
CA PHE A 110 7.63 -0.84 -6.29
C PHE A 110 8.87 -0.03 -6.72
N ALA A 111 8.80 0.68 -7.85
CA ALA A 111 9.91 1.52 -8.32
C ALA A 111 10.24 2.65 -7.33
N VAL A 112 9.22 3.34 -6.81
CA VAL A 112 9.41 4.37 -5.76
C VAL A 112 9.97 3.76 -4.49
N PHE A 113 9.38 2.65 -4.03
CA PHE A 113 9.83 1.92 -2.86
C PHE A 113 11.31 1.53 -2.98
N LYS A 114 11.67 0.92 -4.10
CA LYS A 114 13.03 0.46 -4.41
C LYS A 114 14.00 1.63 -4.39
N LYS A 115 13.70 2.71 -5.12
CA LYS A 115 14.55 3.89 -5.20
C LYS A 115 14.79 4.51 -3.81
N CYS A 116 13.74 4.73 -3.03
CA CYS A 116 13.90 5.32 -1.69
C CYS A 116 14.72 4.44 -0.74
N CYS A 117 14.63 3.12 -0.88
CA CYS A 117 15.48 2.19 -0.13
C CYS A 117 16.94 2.27 -0.58
N GLU A 118 17.21 2.27 -1.89
CA GLU A 118 18.57 2.37 -2.46
C GLU A 118 19.25 3.70 -2.12
N ASP A 119 18.48 4.80 -2.07
CA ASP A 119 18.99 6.11 -1.67
C ASP A 119 19.42 6.16 -0.19
N SER A 120 18.82 5.31 0.66
CA SER A 120 19.01 5.35 2.12
C SER A 120 19.94 4.26 2.67
N MET A 121 20.14 3.17 1.92
CA MET A 121 20.85 1.97 2.37
C MET A 121 21.93 1.59 1.35
N LYS A 122 23.13 1.26 1.84
CA LYS A 122 24.22 0.78 0.98
C LYS A 122 24.02 -0.69 0.63
N GLU A 123 24.22 -1.03 -0.65
CA GLU A 123 24.28 -2.41 -1.17
C GLU A 123 23.11 -3.30 -0.74
N ILE A 124 21.91 -2.96 -1.22
CA ILE A 124 20.70 -3.75 -0.98
C ILE A 124 20.35 -4.63 -2.17
N THR A 125 19.93 -5.86 -1.88
CA THR A 125 19.37 -6.78 -2.89
C THR A 125 17.93 -7.06 -2.56
N PHE A 126 17.03 -6.89 -3.53
CA PHE A 126 15.64 -7.28 -3.39
C PHE A 126 15.44 -8.69 -3.93
N VAL A 127 14.76 -9.54 -3.15
CA VAL A 127 14.40 -10.89 -3.57
C VAL A 127 12.88 -11.02 -3.67
N SER A 128 12.40 -11.43 -4.84
CA SER A 128 10.99 -11.76 -5.06
C SER A 128 10.77 -13.22 -4.71
N GLN A 129 9.74 -13.53 -3.91
CA GLN A 129 9.36 -14.91 -3.63
C GLN A 129 8.91 -15.63 -4.91
N ALA A 130 9.72 -16.59 -5.36
CA ALA A 130 9.34 -17.54 -6.40
C ALA A 130 8.41 -18.65 -5.87
N GLU A 131 8.48 -18.96 -4.57
CA GLU A 131 7.71 -20.02 -3.91
C GLU A 131 6.66 -19.47 -2.94
N MET A 132 5.60 -20.26 -2.71
CA MET A 132 4.53 -19.90 -1.78
C MET A 132 5.02 -19.91 -0.33
N ALA A 133 4.62 -18.89 0.45
CA ALA A 133 4.92 -18.79 1.88
C ALA A 133 4.47 -20.01 2.69
N VAL A 134 3.45 -20.76 2.22
CA VAL A 134 2.94 -22.00 2.82
C VAL A 134 4.03 -23.07 2.96
N LYS A 135 4.98 -23.13 2.01
CA LYS A 135 6.13 -24.04 2.09
C LYS A 135 7.03 -23.71 3.28
N GLY A 136 7.19 -22.43 3.60
CA GLY A 136 7.90 -21.98 4.80
C GLY A 136 7.20 -22.44 6.08
N THR A 137 5.87 -22.37 6.13
CA THR A 137 5.08 -22.90 7.25
C THR A 137 5.28 -24.40 7.44
N TYR A 138 5.26 -25.17 6.36
CA TYR A 138 5.52 -26.62 6.43
C TYR A 138 6.89 -26.90 7.09
N TYR A 139 7.95 -26.24 6.64
CA TYR A 139 9.28 -26.46 7.22
C TYR A 139 9.39 -26.01 8.67
N LEU A 140 8.73 -24.91 9.05
CA LEU A 140 8.71 -24.45 10.45
C LEU A 140 7.98 -25.42 11.39
N MET A 141 6.97 -26.13 10.89
CA MET A 141 6.14 -27.04 11.68
C MET A 141 6.59 -28.50 11.60
N ARG A 142 7.44 -28.84 10.61
CA ARG A 142 7.86 -30.22 10.36
C ARG A 142 8.41 -30.87 11.61
N ASP A 143 9.40 -30.26 12.25
CA ASP A 143 10.11 -30.85 13.39
C ASP A 143 9.30 -30.78 14.71
N ILE A 144 8.10 -30.18 14.69
CA ILE A 144 7.17 -30.10 15.83
C ILE A 144 6.10 -31.20 15.74
N TYR A 145 5.67 -31.54 14.53
CA TYR A 145 4.50 -32.41 14.30
C TYR A 145 4.81 -33.69 13.53
N PHE A 146 6.03 -33.87 13.01
CA PHE A 146 6.48 -35.02 12.25
C PHE A 146 7.87 -35.47 12.71
#